data_AF-A0A935CEP4-F1
#
_entry.id   AF-A0A935CEP4-F1
#
_cell.length_a   1.000
_cell.length_b   1.000
_cell.length_c   1.000
_cell.angle_alpha   90.00
_cell.angle_beta   90.00
_cell.angle_gamma   90.00
#
_symmetry.space_group_name_H-M   'P 1'
#
loop_
_entity.id
_entity.type
_entity.pdbx_description
1 polymer ?
#
loop_
_entity_poly.entity_id
_entity_poly.type
_entity_poly.pdbx_seq_one_letter_code
_entity_poly.pdbx_strand_id
1 'polypeptide(L)'
;MSRITAAAKNNGVPESSIIAIADIPGMPSNGDVEDLFAVDDYLRLYNWAFGSSLAASDLASTDEPILKRVIDLIGRDFDHALPAHALTEHRAEFFANVDPKTVENFAALIAKLNTTLA
;
A
#
# COMPACT_ATOMS: atom_id res chain seq x y z
N MET A 1 3.17 2.11 21.29
CA MET A 1 4.17 2.00 20.21
C MET A 1 3.74 0.89 19.27
N SER A 2 3.79 1.12 17.96
CA SER A 2 3.56 0.06 16.98
C SER A 2 4.74 -0.93 16.99
N ARG A 3 4.53 -2.15 16.49
CA ARG A 3 5.62 -3.15 16.36
C ARG A 3 6.77 -2.62 15.51
N ILE A 4 6.48 -1.81 14.50
CA ILE A 4 7.45 -1.19 13.59
C ILE A 4 8.34 -0.20 14.34
N THR A 5 7.76 0.70 15.15
CA THR A 5 8.52 1.66 15.96
C THR A 5 9.45 0.94 16.95
N ALA A 6 8.99 -0.16 17.55
CA ALA A 6 9.81 -0.97 18.44
C ALA A 6 10.98 -1.66 17.71
N ALA A 7 10.74 -2.23 16.53
CA ALA A 7 11.77 -2.89 15.73
C ALA A 7 12.86 -1.90 15.26
N ALA A 8 12.47 -0.75 14.75
CA ALA A 8 13.40 0.28 14.30
C ALA A 8 14.22 0.86 15.47
N LYS A 9 13.60 1.11 16.63
CA LYS A 9 14.30 1.51 17.86
C LYS A 9 15.35 0.46 18.29
N ASN A 10 15.00 -0.83 18.24
CA ASN A 10 15.92 -1.92 18.58
C ASN A 10 17.12 -2.02 17.63
N ASN A 11 17.02 -1.46 16.42
CA ASN A 11 18.10 -1.40 15.43
C ASN A 11 18.83 -0.04 15.42
N GLY A 12 18.60 0.81 16.42
CA GLY A 12 19.28 2.11 16.54
C GLY A 12 18.78 3.17 15.56
N VAL A 13 17.63 2.95 14.91
CA VAL A 13 16.99 3.97 14.07
C VAL A 13 16.31 4.99 14.98
N PRO A 14 16.62 6.29 14.86
CA PRO A 14 15.94 7.32 15.64
C PRO A 14 14.44 7.31 15.35
N GLU A 15 13.62 7.44 16.40
CA GLU A 15 12.16 7.41 16.24
C GLU A 15 11.66 8.54 15.33
N SER A 16 12.32 9.69 15.36
CA SER A 16 12.08 10.84 14.47
C SER A 16 12.40 10.56 12.99
N SER A 17 13.10 9.47 12.68
CA SER A 17 13.44 9.05 11.32
C SER A 17 12.53 7.93 10.82
N ILE A 18 11.52 7.52 11.59
CA ILE A 18 10.56 6.49 11.20
C ILE A 18 9.24 7.15 10.83
N ILE A 19 8.79 6.92 9.60
CA ILE A 19 7.43 7.27 9.16
C ILE A 19 6.68 5.97 8.93
N ALA A 20 5.52 5.81 9.57
CA ALA A 20 4.64 4.67 9.33
C ALA A 20 3.54 5.05 8.33
N ILE A 21 3.15 4.10 7.47
CA ILE A 21 2.00 4.28 6.55
C ILE A 21 0.71 4.57 7.33
N ALA A 22 0.54 3.91 8.48
CA ALA A 22 -0.57 4.16 9.41
C ALA A 22 -0.70 5.62 9.89
N ASP A 23 0.35 6.44 9.75
CA ASP A 23 0.27 7.85 10.10
C ASP A 23 -0.27 8.74 8.96
N ILE A 24 -0.54 8.18 7.79
CA ILE A 24 -1.15 8.89 6.66
C ILE A 24 -2.68 8.86 6.84
N PRO A 25 -3.39 10.00 6.69
CA PRO A 25 -4.82 10.07 6.92
C PRO A 25 -5.61 9.04 6.10
N GLY A 26 -6.43 8.24 6.78
CA GLY A 26 -7.28 7.23 6.16
C GLY A 26 -6.63 5.88 5.93
N MET A 27 -5.38 5.67 6.38
CA MET A 27 -4.71 4.37 6.30
C MET A 27 -5.08 3.45 7.47
N PRO A 28 -5.07 2.12 7.28
CA PRO A 28 -5.18 1.15 8.36
C PRO A 28 -4.12 1.36 9.44
N SER A 29 -4.45 1.03 10.70
CA SER A 29 -3.52 1.15 11.83
C SER A 29 -2.24 0.29 11.70
N ASN A 30 -2.30 -0.72 10.83
CA ASN A 30 -1.24 -1.64 10.44
C ASN A 30 -1.04 -1.60 8.92
N GLY A 31 -1.30 -0.45 8.28
CA GLY A 31 -1.23 -0.30 6.82
C GLY A 31 0.16 -0.55 6.25
N ASP A 32 0.17 -1.13 5.07
CA ASP A 32 1.33 -1.39 4.23
C ASP A 32 1.38 -0.39 3.07
N VAL A 33 2.46 -0.37 2.28
CA VAL A 33 2.61 0.61 1.19
C VAL A 33 1.50 0.47 0.14
N GLU A 34 0.94 -0.73 -0.02
CA GLU A 34 -0.16 -1.07 -0.90
C GLU A 34 -1.46 -0.34 -0.52
N ASP A 35 -1.65 0.03 0.75
CA ASP A 35 -2.83 0.76 1.21
C ASP A 35 -2.85 2.22 0.73
N LEU A 36 -1.71 2.75 0.28
CA LEU A 36 -1.67 4.08 -0.34
C LEU A 36 -2.37 4.10 -1.71
N PHE A 37 -2.49 2.97 -2.38
CA PHE A 37 -3.27 2.88 -3.61
C PHE A 37 -4.77 2.94 -3.32
N ALA A 38 -5.52 3.58 -4.21
CA ALA A 38 -6.94 3.30 -4.31
C ALA A 38 -7.14 1.79 -4.56
N VAL A 39 -8.20 1.22 -3.97
CA VAL A 39 -8.44 -0.23 -4.03
C VAL A 39 -8.43 -0.75 -5.46
N ASP A 40 -9.12 -0.06 -6.36
CA ASP A 40 -9.19 -0.46 -7.78
C ASP A 40 -7.84 -0.36 -8.50
N ASP A 41 -7.00 0.61 -8.15
CA ASP A 41 -5.65 0.72 -8.69
C ASP A 41 -4.79 -0.46 -8.26
N TYR A 42 -4.82 -0.84 -6.98
CA TYR A 42 -4.08 -2.00 -6.50
C TYR A 42 -4.60 -3.31 -7.10
N LEU A 43 -5.93 -3.48 -7.15
CA LEU A 43 -6.53 -4.66 -7.76
C LEU A 43 -6.23 -4.77 -9.25
N ARG A 44 -6.09 -3.65 -9.97
CA ARG A 44 -5.60 -3.65 -11.37
C ARG A 44 -4.20 -4.24 -11.46
N LEU A 45 -3.27 -3.83 -10.59
CA LEU A 45 -1.91 -4.40 -10.55
C LEU A 45 -1.91 -5.89 -10.22
N TYR A 46 -2.72 -6.28 -9.22
CA TYR A 46 -2.91 -7.69 -8.87
C TYR A 46 -3.46 -8.50 -10.06
N ASN A 47 -4.49 -7.98 -10.72
CA ASN A 47 -5.12 -8.64 -11.86
C ASN A 47 -4.17 -8.84 -13.04
N TRP A 48 -3.33 -7.85 -13.34
CA TRP A 48 -2.25 -8.01 -14.33
C TRP A 48 -1.24 -9.09 -13.92
N ALA A 49 -0.79 -9.07 -12.67
CA ALA A 49 0.21 -10.00 -12.16
C ALA A 49 -0.26 -11.46 -12.14
N PHE A 50 -1.54 -11.71 -11.85
CA PHE A 50 -2.07 -13.05 -11.61
C PHE A 50 -3.08 -13.52 -12.66
N GLY A 51 -3.36 -12.71 -13.69
CA GLY A 51 -4.38 -13.02 -14.71
C GLY A 51 -5.77 -13.18 -14.10
N SER A 52 -6.08 -12.42 -13.05
CA SER A 52 -7.36 -12.44 -12.34
C SER A 52 -8.27 -11.28 -12.74
N SER A 53 -9.45 -11.22 -12.13
CA SER A 53 -10.45 -10.18 -12.40
C SER A 53 -11.18 -9.75 -11.12
N LEU A 54 -10.43 -9.57 -10.03
CA LEU A 54 -10.98 -9.11 -8.76
C LEU A 54 -11.43 -7.65 -8.87
N ALA A 55 -12.55 -7.33 -8.23
CA ALA A 55 -13.09 -5.98 -8.10
C ALA A 55 -13.19 -5.59 -6.62
N ALA A 56 -13.25 -4.28 -6.33
CA ALA A 56 -13.38 -3.79 -4.96
C ALA A 56 -14.59 -4.38 -4.21
N SER A 57 -15.67 -4.70 -4.94
CA SER A 57 -16.87 -5.35 -4.38
C SER A 57 -16.65 -6.78 -3.90
N ASP A 58 -15.58 -7.44 -4.34
CA ASP A 58 -15.24 -8.79 -3.90
C ASP A 58 -14.53 -8.78 -2.54
N LEU A 59 -13.90 -7.65 -2.18
CA LEU A 59 -13.20 -7.50 -0.92
C LEU A 59 -14.17 -7.22 0.22
N ALA A 60 -13.90 -7.81 1.40
CA ALA A 60 -14.63 -7.47 2.61
C ALA A 60 -14.53 -5.96 2.92
N SER A 61 -15.63 -5.36 3.39
CA SER A 61 -15.68 -3.95 3.81
C SER A 61 -15.17 -3.81 5.25
N THR A 62 -13.85 -3.84 5.41
CA THR A 62 -13.15 -3.72 6.70
C THR A 62 -12.02 -2.69 6.62
N ASP A 63 -11.53 -2.25 7.77
CA ASP A 63 -10.35 -1.37 7.88
C ASP A 63 -9.01 -2.14 7.88
N GLU A 64 -9.02 -3.39 7.43
CA GLU A 64 -7.80 -4.20 7.32
C GLU A 64 -6.98 -3.80 6.06
N PRO A 65 -5.66 -3.99 6.07
CA PRO A 65 -4.81 -3.77 4.91
C PRO A 65 -5.30 -4.50 3.66
N ILE A 66 -5.13 -3.87 2.50
CA ILE A 66 -5.60 -4.40 1.21
C ILE A 66 -5.02 -5.79 0.91
N LEU A 67 -3.75 -6.03 1.25
CA LEU A 67 -3.11 -7.34 1.12
C LEU A 67 -3.86 -8.40 1.92
N LYS A 68 -4.18 -8.11 3.18
CA LYS A 68 -4.94 -9.02 4.04
C LYS A 68 -6.32 -9.29 3.46
N ARG A 69 -7.02 -8.26 2.98
CA ARG A 69 -8.35 -8.42 2.36
C ARG A 69 -8.30 -9.31 1.12
N VAL A 70 -7.25 -9.19 0.29
CA VAL A 70 -7.04 -10.06 -0.88
C VAL A 70 -6.68 -11.49 -0.45
N ILE A 71 -5.77 -11.67 0.51
CA ILE A 71 -5.36 -12.99 1.03
C ILE A 71 -6.55 -13.75 1.62
N ASP A 72 -7.36 -13.06 2.44
CA ASP A 72 -8.55 -13.64 3.06
C ASP A 72 -9.58 -14.05 1.99
N LEU A 73 -9.74 -13.24 0.93
CA LEU A 73 -10.63 -13.56 -0.20
C LEU A 73 -10.17 -14.79 -1.00
N ILE A 74 -8.89 -14.86 -1.36
CA ILE A 74 -8.36 -15.94 -2.21
C ILE A 74 -7.96 -17.21 -1.42
N GLY A 75 -7.95 -17.12 -0.08
CA GLY A 75 -7.66 -18.23 0.84
C GLY A 75 -6.19 -18.65 0.91
N ARG A 76 -5.27 -17.84 0.39
CA ARG A 76 -3.82 -18.11 0.40
C ARG A 76 -2.99 -16.84 0.28
N ASP A 77 -1.74 -16.91 0.71
CA ASP A 77 -0.76 -15.85 0.42
C ASP A 77 -0.32 -15.89 -1.06
N PHE A 78 0.27 -14.80 -1.53
CA PHE A 78 0.78 -14.65 -2.88
C PHE A 78 2.10 -13.88 -2.89
N ASP A 79 2.80 -13.86 -4.02
CA ASP A 79 4.05 -13.11 -4.14
C ASP A 79 3.74 -11.60 -4.34
N HIS A 80 3.95 -10.81 -3.28
CA HIS A 80 3.65 -9.37 -3.27
C HIS A 80 4.59 -8.57 -4.20
N ALA A 81 5.70 -9.15 -4.67
CA ALA A 81 6.57 -8.48 -5.64
C ALA A 81 5.97 -8.45 -7.06
N LEU A 82 5.08 -9.38 -7.40
CA LEU A 82 4.52 -9.48 -8.75
C LEU A 82 3.62 -8.28 -9.13
N PRO A 83 2.74 -7.76 -8.25
CA PRO A 83 2.03 -6.49 -8.52
C PRO A 83 2.98 -5.30 -8.77
N ALA A 84 4.12 -5.23 -8.07
CA ALA A 84 5.11 -4.17 -8.30
C ALA A 84 5.83 -4.31 -9.66
N HIS A 85 6.11 -5.54 -10.09
CA HIS A 85 6.60 -5.80 -11.44
C HIS A 85 5.56 -5.43 -12.50
N ALA A 86 4.29 -5.77 -12.29
CA ALA A 86 3.20 -5.40 -13.19
C ALA A 86 3.10 -3.87 -13.35
N LEU A 87 3.25 -3.10 -12.28
CA LEU A 87 3.32 -1.63 -12.37
C LEU A 87 4.49 -1.16 -13.25
N THR A 88 5.65 -1.82 -13.15
CA THR A 88 6.85 -1.45 -13.92
C THR A 88 6.68 -1.73 -15.42
N GLU A 89 6.06 -2.86 -15.75
CA GLU A 89 5.75 -3.34 -17.11
C GLU A 89 4.64 -2.51 -17.77
N HIS A 90 3.59 -2.18 -17.02
CA HIS A 90 2.41 -1.45 -17.49
C HIS A 90 2.40 0.03 -17.11
N ARG A 91 3.58 0.62 -16.78
CA ARG A 91 3.67 1.96 -16.17
C ARG A 91 2.88 3.04 -16.91
N ALA A 92 2.98 3.07 -18.25
CA ALA A 92 2.38 4.13 -19.06
C ALA A 92 0.86 4.01 -19.03
N GLU A 93 0.35 2.78 -19.10
CA GLU A 93 -1.08 2.47 -19.03
C GLU A 93 -1.65 2.77 -17.64
N PHE A 94 -0.92 2.37 -16.58
CA PHE A 94 -1.31 2.63 -15.20
C PHE A 94 -1.44 4.12 -14.92
N PHE A 95 -0.38 4.91 -15.19
CA PHE A 95 -0.36 6.34 -14.88
C PHE A 95 -1.24 7.19 -15.81
N ALA A 96 -1.65 6.67 -16.97
CA ALA A 96 -2.65 7.35 -17.81
C ALA A 96 -4.04 7.40 -17.16
N ASN A 97 -4.35 6.44 -16.27
CA ASN A 97 -5.66 6.29 -15.63
C ASN A 97 -5.51 5.91 -14.15
N VAL A 98 -4.56 6.52 -13.46
CA VAL A 98 -4.39 6.31 -12.00
C VAL A 98 -5.45 7.14 -11.28
N ASP A 99 -6.01 6.59 -10.20
CA ASP A 99 -6.95 7.34 -9.38
C ASP A 99 -6.22 8.53 -8.71
N PRO A 100 -6.76 9.76 -8.78
CA PRO A 100 -6.19 10.91 -8.07
C PRO A 100 -5.93 10.64 -6.59
N LYS A 101 -6.75 9.80 -5.95
CA LYS A 101 -6.59 9.42 -4.55
C LYS A 101 -5.31 8.65 -4.28
N THR A 102 -4.90 7.76 -5.19
CA THR A 102 -3.58 7.10 -5.14
C THR A 102 -2.47 8.15 -5.11
N VAL A 103 -2.52 9.12 -6.04
CA VAL A 103 -1.52 10.18 -6.14
C VAL A 103 -1.49 11.04 -4.88
N GLU A 104 -2.65 11.43 -4.35
CA GLU A 104 -2.78 12.21 -3.11
C GLU A 104 -2.19 11.49 -1.90
N ASN A 105 -2.48 10.20 -1.74
CA ASN A 105 -1.98 9.40 -0.62
C ASN A 105 -0.44 9.28 -0.65
N PHE A 106 0.14 8.97 -1.82
CA PHE A 106 1.59 8.95 -1.99
C PHE A 106 2.22 10.33 -1.79
N ALA A 107 1.57 11.41 -2.26
CA ALA A 107 2.03 12.78 -2.02
C ALA A 107 2.03 13.13 -0.52
N ALA A 108 1.02 12.68 0.24
CA ALA A 108 0.96 12.86 1.69
C ALA A 108 2.10 12.13 2.42
N LEU A 109 2.42 10.90 1.99
CA LEU A 109 3.59 10.17 2.49
C LEU A 109 4.88 10.94 2.22
N ILE A 110 5.09 11.39 0.98
CA ILE A 110 6.31 12.11 0.59
C ILE A 110 6.43 13.44 1.35
N ALA A 111 5.32 14.17 1.53
CA ALA A 111 5.31 15.39 2.33
C ALA A 111 5.74 15.13 3.78
N LYS A 112 5.26 14.03 4.38
CA LYS A 112 5.64 13.59 5.73
C LYS A 112 7.11 13.15 5.80
N LEU A 113 7.61 12.44 4.78
CA LEU A 113 9.03 12.10 4.69
C LEU A 113 9.89 13.38 4.61
N ASN A 114 9.47 14.38 3.84
CA ASN A 114 10.21 15.63 3.69
C ASN A 114 10.32 16.45 4.99
N THR A 115 9.43 16.25 5.98
CA THR A 115 9.58 16.90 7.29
C THR A 115 10.78 16.38 8.08
N THR A 116 11.36 15.24 7.67
CA THR A 116 12.56 14.65 8.30
C THR A 116 13.88 15.20 7.74
N LEU A 117 13.83 15.99 6.65
CA LEU A 117 15.00 16.61 6.03
C LEU A 117 15.36 17.98 6.64
N ALA A 118 14.51 18.51 7.52
CA ALA A 118 14.62 19.84 8.12
C ALA A 118 15.50 19.87 9.38
#